data_AF-A0A248VE42-F1
#
_entry.id   AF-A0A248VE42-F1
#
_cell.length_a   1.000
_cell.length_b   1.000
_cell.length_c   1.000
_cell.angle_alpha   90.00
_cell.angle_beta   90.00
_cell.angle_gamma   90.00
#
_symmetry.space_group_name_H-M   'P 1'
#
loop_
_entity.id
_entity.type
_entity.pdbx_description
1 polymer ?
#
loop_
_entity_poly.entity_id
_entity_poly.type
_entity_poly.pdbx_seq_one_letter_code
_entity_poly.pdbx_strand_id
1 'polypeptide(L)'
;MKLSSTSGFTLLELMIALAITAALAVFAVPSYRSHVARTHRIDAASALYRAAQFVEGVTSDSVPVLPPGLDQAPQFGTPVYRLHVLPADDANGGYAIEAAPSDSGPMHDDPCGIFTLDATGLRGNKSEANGGVSGGANGGANSEKSVLPPASGDCWNTS
;
A
#
# COMPACT_ATOMS: atom_id res chain seq x y z
N MET A 1 -14.30 -49.35 37.17
CA MET A 1 -13.89 -48.63 35.94
C MET A 1 -14.77 -47.41 35.78
N LYS A 2 -14.18 -46.22 35.77
CA LYS A 2 -14.90 -44.95 35.67
C LYS A 2 -15.16 -44.72 34.18
N LEU A 3 -16.42 -44.81 33.74
CA LEU A 3 -16.81 -44.56 32.36
C LEU A 3 -16.73 -43.05 32.12
N SER A 4 -15.76 -42.63 31.32
CA SER A 4 -15.63 -41.25 30.88
C SER A 4 -16.80 -40.93 29.94
N SER A 5 -17.68 -40.03 30.36
CA SER A 5 -18.71 -39.47 29.48
C SER A 5 -18.06 -38.50 28.49
N THR A 6 -18.01 -38.88 27.21
CA THR A 6 -17.66 -37.95 26.14
C THR A 6 -18.86 -37.04 25.90
N SER A 7 -18.82 -35.81 26.42
CA SER A 7 -19.77 -34.77 26.01
C SER A 7 -19.38 -34.29 24.60
N GLY A 8 -20.28 -34.49 23.64
CA GLY A 8 -20.17 -33.96 22.28
C GLY A 8 -21.09 -32.76 22.07
N PHE A 9 -20.64 -31.79 21.27
CA PHE A 9 -21.45 -30.67 20.81
C PHE A 9 -22.64 -31.16 19.98
N THR A 10 -23.81 -30.55 20.15
CA THR A 10 -24.97 -30.87 19.32
C THR A 10 -24.84 -30.23 17.93
N LEU A 11 -25.45 -30.83 16.90
CA LEU A 11 -25.46 -30.25 15.55
C LEU A 11 -26.13 -28.86 15.53
N LEU A 12 -27.16 -28.68 16.36
CA LEU A 12 -27.85 -27.39 16.50
C LEU A 12 -26.94 -26.31 17.10
N GLU A 13 -26.15 -26.67 18.11
CA GLU A 13 -25.20 -25.75 18.75
C GLU A 13 -24.11 -25.30 17.78
N LEU A 14 -23.58 -26.22 16.96
CA LEU A 14 -22.63 -25.88 15.91
C LEU A 14 -23.25 -24.93 14.87
N MET A 15 -24.51 -25.15 14.48
CA MET A 15 -25.21 -24.29 13.51
C MET A 15 -25.40 -22.87 14.04
N ILE A 16 -25.80 -22.73 15.31
CA ILE A 16 -25.95 -21.40 15.94
C ILE A 16 -24.59 -20.72 16.08
N ALA A 17 -23.55 -21.44 16.50
CA ALA A 17 -22.20 -20.91 16.62
C ALA A 17 -21.68 -20.38 15.27
N LEU A 18 -21.80 -21.17 14.19
CA LEU A 18 -21.41 -20.76 12.84
C LEU A 18 -22.20 -19.56 12.34
N ALA A 19 -23.50 -19.50 12.61
CA ALA A 19 -24.33 -18.36 12.22
C ALA A 19 -23.84 -17.05 12.87
N ILE A 20 -23.47 -17.08 14.15
CA ILE A 20 -22.91 -15.93 14.87
C ILE A 20 -21.54 -15.57 14.30
N THR A 21 -20.65 -16.54 14.09
CA THR A 21 -19.31 -16.29 13.52
C THR A 21 -19.39 -15.66 12.12
N ALA A 22 -20.30 -16.14 11.27
CA ALA A 22 -20.51 -15.58 9.94
C ALA A 22 -20.96 -14.11 10.00
N ALA A 23 -21.88 -13.78 10.91
CA ALA A 23 -22.32 -12.39 11.10
C ALA A 23 -21.18 -11.47 11.57
N LEU A 24 -20.32 -11.94 12.47
CA LEU A 24 -19.16 -11.17 12.95
C LEU A 24 -18.08 -11.00 11.87
N ALA A 25 -17.84 -12.02 11.05
CA ALA A 25 -16.82 -11.99 10.00
C ALA A 25 -17.04 -10.88 8.97
N VAL A 26 -18.30 -10.52 8.69
CA VAL A 26 -18.67 -9.44 7.75
C VAL A 26 -18.06 -8.09 8.15
N PHE A 27 -17.96 -7.80 9.45
CA PHE A 27 -17.38 -6.54 9.94
C PHE A 27 -15.89 -6.69 10.28
N ALA A 28 -15.50 -7.85 10.81
CA ALA A 28 -14.13 -8.09 11.26
C ALA A 28 -13.12 -8.08 10.09
N VAL A 29 -13.46 -8.75 8.98
CA VAL A 29 -12.54 -8.89 7.83
C VAL A 29 -12.19 -7.56 7.16
N PRO A 30 -13.15 -6.71 6.72
CA PRO A 30 -12.81 -5.44 6.09
C PRO A 30 -12.09 -4.49 7.06
N SER A 31 -12.45 -4.49 8.34
CA SER A 31 -11.77 -3.69 9.37
C SER A 31 -10.30 -4.08 9.49
N TYR A 32 -10.01 -5.38 9.64
CA TYR A 32 -8.64 -5.89 9.73
C TYR A 32 -7.82 -5.58 8.46
N ARG A 33 -8.40 -5.79 7.27
CA ARG A 33 -7.73 -5.46 6.00
C ARG A 33 -7.35 -3.99 5.90
N SER A 34 -8.25 -3.09 6.31
CA SER A 34 -7.97 -1.64 6.30
C SER A 34 -6.86 -1.25 7.27
N HIS A 35 -6.78 -1.92 8.42
CA HIS A 35 -5.73 -1.69 9.41
C HIS A 35 -4.37 -2.14 8.88
N VAL A 36 -4.29 -3.34 8.30
CA VAL A 36 -3.06 -3.86 7.70
C VAL A 36 -2.60 -3.01 6.51
N ALA A 37 -3.52 -2.55 5.67
CA ALA A 37 -3.22 -1.65 4.57
C ALA A 37 -2.58 -0.35 5.06
N ARG A 38 -3.15 0.27 6.11
CA ARG A 38 -2.57 1.46 6.74
C ARG A 38 -1.14 1.21 7.21
N THR A 39 -0.88 0.09 7.89
CA THR A 39 0.47 -0.27 8.32
C THR A 39 1.44 -0.37 7.14
N HIS A 40 1.05 -1.02 6.04
CA HIS A 40 1.91 -1.13 4.87
C HIS A 40 2.16 0.20 4.17
N ARG A 41 1.20 1.12 4.16
CA ARG A 41 1.43 2.46 3.61
C ARG A 41 2.37 3.29 4.48
N ILE A 42 2.28 3.17 5.81
CA ILE A 42 3.28 3.75 6.74
C ILE A 42 4.67 3.18 6.45
N ASP A 43 4.77 1.87 6.25
CA ASP A 43 6.04 1.22 5.92
C ASP A 43 6.61 1.75 4.60
N ALA A 44 5.77 1.91 3.56
CA ALA A 44 6.16 2.47 2.28
C ALA A 44 6.65 3.92 2.40
N ALA A 45 5.90 4.79 3.11
CA ALA A 45 6.31 6.17 3.36
C ALA A 45 7.64 6.23 4.12
N SER A 46 7.82 5.41 5.14
CA SER A 46 9.08 5.34 5.91
C SER A 46 10.25 4.86 5.04
N ALA A 47 10.01 3.92 4.12
CA ALA A 47 11.01 3.42 3.20
C ALA A 47 11.41 4.49 2.18
N LEU A 48 10.45 5.27 1.67
CA LEU A 48 10.73 6.41 0.79
C LEU A 48 11.62 7.44 1.46
N TYR A 49 11.37 7.79 2.72
CA TYR A 49 12.24 8.70 3.45
C TYR A 49 13.64 8.12 3.67
N ARG A 50 13.78 6.84 4.02
CA ARG A 50 15.10 6.20 4.15
C ARG A 50 15.85 6.17 2.82
N ALA A 51 15.15 5.87 1.73
CA ALA A 51 15.69 5.89 0.38
C ALA A 51 16.15 7.30 -0.02
N ALA A 52 15.36 8.34 0.27
CA ALA A 52 15.72 9.73 0.01
C ALA A 52 17.00 10.12 0.76
N GLN A 53 17.11 9.79 2.05
CA GLN A 53 18.33 10.05 2.82
C GLN A 53 19.57 9.35 2.23
N PHE A 54 19.40 8.15 1.68
CA PHE A 54 20.48 7.45 1.00
C PHE A 54 20.88 8.16 -0.30
N VAL A 55 19.90 8.53 -1.13
CA VAL A 55 20.14 9.23 -2.41
C VAL A 55 20.86 10.56 -2.19
N GLU A 56 20.44 11.36 -1.21
CA GLU A 56 21.10 12.61 -0.83
C GLU A 56 22.56 12.41 -0.37
N GLY A 57 22.85 11.29 0.27
CA GLY A 57 24.21 10.94 0.72
C GLY A 57 25.14 10.46 -0.39
N VAL A 58 24.60 10.08 -1.55
CA VAL A 58 25.35 9.54 -2.68
C VAL A 58 25.61 10.64 -3.69
N THR A 59 26.85 11.13 -3.74
CA THR A 59 27.30 12.01 -4.83
C THR A 59 27.58 11.16 -6.07
N SER A 60 26.62 11.06 -6.99
CA SER A 60 26.78 10.36 -8.27
C SER A 60 26.17 11.16 -9.42
N ASP A 61 26.85 11.15 -10.57
CA ASP A 61 26.37 11.75 -11.82
C ASP A 61 25.28 10.89 -12.51
N SER A 62 24.90 9.75 -11.92
CA SER A 62 23.94 8.80 -12.44
C SER A 62 22.84 8.49 -11.42
N VAL A 63 21.68 8.02 -11.90
CA VAL A 63 20.56 7.65 -11.02
C VAL A 63 21.02 6.56 -10.04
N PRO A 64 21.00 6.83 -8.72
CA PRO A 64 21.50 5.88 -7.74
C PRO A 64 20.61 4.64 -7.66
N VAL A 65 21.25 3.47 -7.62
CA VAL A 65 20.56 2.21 -7.40
C VAL A 65 20.44 1.97 -5.90
N LEU A 66 19.22 1.71 -5.43
CA LEU A 66 18.96 1.42 -4.02
C LEU A 66 19.59 0.07 -3.64
N PRO A 67 20.38 -0.01 -2.55
CA PRO A 67 20.93 -1.27 -2.09
C PRO A 67 19.84 -2.15 -1.46
N PRO A 68 20.10 -3.47 -1.34
CA PRO A 68 19.21 -4.38 -0.63
C PRO A 68 18.85 -3.87 0.76
N GLY A 69 17.55 -3.83 1.07
CA GLY A 69 17.02 -3.32 2.34
C GLY A 69 16.56 -1.87 2.30
N LEU A 70 16.86 -1.15 1.21
CA LEU A 70 16.26 0.15 0.86
C LEU A 70 15.41 0.08 -0.42
N ASP A 71 15.50 -1.02 -1.16
CA ASP A 71 14.78 -1.30 -2.40
C ASP A 71 13.38 -1.91 -2.19
N GLN A 72 12.93 -2.04 -0.93
CA GLN A 72 11.64 -2.64 -0.59
C GLN A 72 11.11 -2.19 0.76
N ALA A 73 9.79 -2.34 0.92
CA ALA A 73 9.09 -2.25 2.20
C ALA A 73 8.20 -3.50 2.40
N PRO A 74 8.23 -4.16 3.57
CA PRO A 74 9.16 -3.96 4.67
C PRO A 74 10.62 -4.21 4.27
N GLN A 75 11.57 -3.65 5.04
CA GLN A 75 13.00 -3.74 4.76
C GLN A 75 13.55 -5.18 4.71
N PHE A 76 12.90 -6.10 5.42
CA PHE A 76 13.25 -7.52 5.47
C PHE A 76 12.01 -8.39 5.26
N GLY A 77 12.20 -9.55 4.64
CA GLY A 77 11.13 -10.52 4.40
C GLY A 77 10.53 -10.40 3.01
N THR A 78 9.22 -10.62 2.91
CA THR A 78 8.51 -10.57 1.62
C THR A 78 8.19 -9.11 1.28
N PRO A 79 8.60 -8.61 0.10
CA PRO A 79 8.30 -7.23 -0.30
C PRO A 79 6.80 -7.06 -0.47
N VAL A 80 6.24 -6.05 0.19
CA VAL A 80 4.89 -5.57 -0.05
C VAL A 80 4.93 -4.43 -1.07
N TYR A 81 5.91 -3.52 -0.93
CA TYR A 81 6.27 -2.50 -1.90
C TYR A 81 7.72 -2.69 -2.37
N ARG A 82 7.97 -2.35 -3.63
CA ARG A 82 9.30 -2.24 -4.25
C ARG A 82 9.63 -0.79 -4.48
N LEU A 83 10.87 -0.39 -4.19
CA LEU A 83 11.32 0.97 -4.34
C LEU A 83 12.30 1.09 -5.50
N HIS A 84 12.14 2.13 -6.30
CA HIS A 84 13.05 2.49 -7.37
C HIS A 84 13.23 4.00 -7.46
N VAL A 85 14.44 4.42 -7.81
CA VAL A 85 14.76 5.82 -8.09
C VAL A 85 14.58 6.04 -9.58
N LEU A 86 13.87 7.11 -9.93
CA LEU A 86 13.68 7.55 -11.30
C LEU A 86 14.55 8.79 -11.56
N PRO A 87 15.13 8.91 -12.77
CA PRO A 87 15.70 10.16 -13.22
C PRO A 87 14.59 11.19 -13.29
N ALA A 88 14.90 12.40 -12.86
CA ALA A 88 13.93 13.47 -12.76
C ALA A 88 14.64 14.80 -13.13
N ASP A 89 13.88 15.82 -13.49
CA ASP A 89 14.42 17.07 -14.03
C ASP A 89 14.68 18.11 -12.93
N ASP A 90 15.19 19.29 -13.31
CA ASP A 90 15.42 20.36 -12.34
C ASP A 90 14.12 20.82 -11.64
N ALA A 91 12.93 20.52 -12.21
CA ALA A 91 11.65 20.95 -11.65
C ALA A 91 11.25 20.18 -10.39
N ASN A 92 11.78 18.96 -10.19
CA ASN A 92 11.56 18.14 -9.00
C ASN A 92 12.85 17.92 -8.19
N GLY A 93 13.90 18.69 -8.50
CA GLY A 93 15.18 18.68 -7.79
C GLY A 93 16.13 17.54 -8.18
N GLY A 94 15.91 16.91 -9.33
CA GLY A 94 16.88 16.00 -9.97
C GLY A 94 16.66 14.50 -9.74
N TYR A 95 15.77 14.11 -8.82
CA TYR A 95 15.32 12.73 -8.69
C TYR A 95 13.90 12.60 -8.11
N ALA A 96 13.28 11.46 -8.37
CA ALA A 96 12.07 11.02 -7.70
C ALA A 96 12.23 9.56 -7.26
N ILE A 97 11.68 9.21 -6.10
CA ILE A 97 11.65 7.84 -5.59
C ILE A 97 10.21 7.39 -5.55
N GLU A 98 9.97 6.18 -6.05
CA GLU A 98 8.65 5.58 -6.04
C GLU A 98 8.64 4.30 -5.23
N ALA A 99 7.54 4.05 -4.52
CA ALA A 99 7.25 2.79 -3.85
C ALA A 99 6.02 2.18 -4.51
N ALA A 100 6.23 1.20 -5.38
CA ALA A 100 5.17 0.50 -6.10
C ALA A 100 4.73 -0.77 -5.35
N PRO A 101 3.42 -1.02 -5.20
CA PRO A 101 2.95 -2.26 -4.60
C PRO A 101 3.40 -3.45 -5.44
N SER A 102 3.72 -4.56 -4.80
CA SER A 102 4.04 -5.81 -5.50
C SER A 102 2.79 -6.42 -6.15
N ASP A 103 2.92 -6.92 -7.38
CA ASP A 103 1.80 -7.47 -8.16
C ASP A 103 1.05 -8.61 -7.45
N SER A 104 1.77 -9.45 -6.71
CA SER A 104 1.18 -10.55 -5.93
C SER A 104 1.01 -10.23 -4.45
N GLY A 105 1.22 -8.96 -4.07
CA GLY A 105 1.21 -8.52 -2.68
C GLY A 105 -0.18 -8.16 -2.16
N PRO A 106 -0.34 -8.02 -0.84
CA PRO A 106 -1.61 -7.63 -0.23
C PRO A 106 -2.08 -6.22 -0.63
N MET A 107 -1.20 -5.40 -1.20
CA MET A 107 -1.43 -4.01 -1.60
C MET A 107 -1.64 -3.81 -3.11
N HIS A 108 -1.72 -4.88 -3.90
CA HIS A 108 -1.91 -4.78 -5.36
C HIS A 108 -3.15 -3.95 -5.72
N ASP A 109 -4.29 -4.20 -5.06
CA ASP A 109 -5.56 -3.50 -5.29
C ASP A 109 -5.75 -2.26 -4.39
N ASP A 110 -4.67 -1.77 -3.74
CA ASP A 110 -4.79 -0.65 -2.84
C ASP A 110 -5.05 0.66 -3.61
N PRO A 111 -6.10 1.44 -3.26
CA PRO A 111 -6.44 2.64 -4.01
C PRO A 111 -5.36 3.72 -3.98
N CYS A 112 -4.46 3.71 -2.99
CA CYS A 112 -3.35 4.65 -2.96
C CYS A 112 -2.28 4.35 -4.03
N GLY A 113 -2.14 3.09 -4.43
CA GLY A 113 -1.20 2.68 -5.48
C GLY A 113 0.25 3.00 -5.15
N ILE A 114 0.96 3.55 -6.14
CA ILE A 114 2.38 3.88 -6.07
C ILE A 114 2.56 5.20 -5.34
N PHE A 115 3.35 5.20 -4.27
CA PHE A 115 3.73 6.40 -3.54
C PHE A 115 4.98 7.03 -4.17
N THR A 116 5.04 8.36 -4.24
CA THR A 116 6.16 9.09 -4.86
C THR A 116 6.68 10.19 -3.93
N LEU A 117 8.00 10.31 -3.83
CA LEU A 117 8.69 11.38 -3.09
C LEU A 117 9.81 11.95 -3.97
N ASP A 118 9.80 13.26 -4.21
CA ASP A 118 10.89 13.92 -4.94
C ASP A 118 11.89 14.62 -4.01
N ALA A 119 12.97 15.14 -4.60
CA ALA A 119 14.04 15.82 -3.87
C ALA A 119 13.59 17.11 -3.18
N THR A 120 12.50 17.73 -3.64
CA THR A 120 11.91 18.91 -2.99
C THR A 120 11.06 18.55 -1.77
N GLY A 121 10.83 17.26 -1.53
CA GLY A 121 9.96 16.74 -0.48
C GLY A 121 8.48 16.72 -0.88
N LEU A 122 8.18 16.90 -2.18
CA LEU A 122 6.82 16.80 -2.68
C LEU A 122 6.38 15.35 -2.63
N ARG A 123 5.25 15.13 -1.96
CA ARG A 123 4.63 13.82 -1.79
C ARG A 123 3.49 13.65 -2.78
N GLY A 124 3.45 12.52 -3.44
CA GLY A 124 2.42 12.19 -4.42
C GLY A 124 2.07 10.71 -4.39
N ASN A 125 0.97 10.36 -5.05
CA ASN A 125 0.64 8.97 -5.32
C ASN A 125 -0.01 8.87 -6.70
N LYS A 126 0.16 7.72 -7.34
CA LYS A 126 -0.49 7.38 -8.61
C LYS A 126 -1.05 5.98 -8.50
N SER A 127 -2.30 5.79 -8.89
CA SER A 127 -2.84 4.44 -9.04
C SER A 127 -2.35 3.87 -10.37
N GLU A 128 -1.98 2.59 -10.38
CA GLU A 128 -1.87 1.83 -11.62
C GLU A 128 -3.28 1.57 -12.19
N ALA A 129 -3.97 2.63 -12.57
CA ALA A 129 -5.15 2.48 -13.39
C ALA A 129 -4.65 1.94 -14.73
N ASN A 130 -4.99 0.68 -15.04
CA ASN A 130 -4.94 0.10 -16.38
C ASN A 130 -5.14 1.21 -17.43
N GLY A 131 -4.08 1.52 -18.19
CA GLY A 131 -4.00 2.52 -19.27
C GLY A 131 -5.08 3.59 -19.32
N GLY A 132 -4.82 4.77 -18.74
CA GLY A 132 -5.76 5.89 -18.82
C GLY A 132 -5.17 7.25 -18.48
N VAL A 133 -4.39 7.80 -19.43
CA VAL A 133 -4.21 9.24 -19.72
C VAL A 133 -3.94 10.16 -18.51
N SER A 134 -2.67 10.56 -18.38
CA SER A 134 -2.29 11.86 -17.81
C SER A 134 -2.89 12.97 -18.68
N GLY A 135 -4.05 13.49 -18.27
CA GLY A 135 -4.74 14.60 -18.93
C GLY A 135 -5.05 15.70 -17.93
N GLY A 136 -4.40 16.85 -18.11
CA GLY A 136 -4.61 18.06 -17.32
C GLY A 136 -6.08 18.46 -17.20
N ALA A 137 -6.42 19.02 -16.05
CA ALA A 137 -7.76 19.47 -15.72
C ALA A 137 -8.31 20.49 -16.74
N ASN A 138 -9.25 20.05 -17.56
CA ASN A 138 -10.35 20.88 -18.08
C ASN A 138 -11.64 20.08 -17.93
N GLY A 139 -12.66 20.74 -17.38
CA GLY A 139 -13.85 20.10 -16.83
C GLY A 139 -14.78 19.42 -17.83
N GLY A 140 -15.71 18.65 -17.28
CA GLY A 140 -16.82 18.05 -18.04
C GLY A 140 -17.34 16.80 -17.35
N ALA A 141 -18.54 16.90 -16.78
CA ALA A 141 -19.27 15.83 -16.13
C ALA A 141 -19.44 14.58 -17.04
N ASN A 142 -19.32 13.39 -16.46
CA ASN A 142 -20.14 12.20 -16.75
C ASN A 142 -20.01 11.16 -15.62
N SER A 143 -21.17 10.67 -15.15
CA SER A 143 -21.34 9.69 -14.09
C SER A 143 -21.04 8.27 -14.56
N GLU A 144 -19.76 7.92 -14.68
CA GLU A 144 -19.30 6.56 -14.45
C GLU A 144 -18.51 6.57 -13.13
N LYS A 145 -18.80 5.61 -12.27
CA LYS A 145 -18.20 5.47 -10.95
C LYS A 145 -16.77 4.93 -11.09
N SER A 146 -15.95 5.60 -11.89
CA SER A 146 -14.50 5.53 -11.79
C SER A 146 -14.16 6.04 -10.39
N VAL A 147 -13.77 5.11 -9.51
CA VAL A 147 -13.21 5.45 -8.21
C VAL A 147 -11.99 6.31 -8.52
N LEU A 148 -12.17 7.64 -8.44
CA LEU A 148 -11.06 8.57 -8.52
C LEU A 148 -10.08 8.14 -7.44
N PRO A 149 -8.78 8.05 -7.74
CA PRO A 149 -7.80 7.75 -6.72
C PRO A 149 -7.97 8.79 -5.59
N PRO A 150 -7.88 8.38 -4.32
CA PRO A 150 -7.87 9.31 -3.21
C PRO A 150 -6.84 10.41 -3.49
N ALA A 151 -7.17 11.65 -3.11
CA ALA A 151 -6.25 12.76 -3.32
C ALA A 151 -4.90 12.45 -2.64
N SER A 152 -3.81 12.93 -3.23
CA SER A 152 -2.46 12.60 -2.76
C SER A 152 -2.20 12.94 -1.30
N GLY A 153 -2.84 13.99 -0.79
CA GLY A 153 -2.81 14.34 0.63
C GLY A 153 -3.42 13.26 1.52
N ASP A 154 -4.48 12.58 1.09
CA ASP A 154 -5.22 11.62 1.92
C ASP A 154 -4.45 10.33 2.11
N CYS A 155 -3.76 9.85 1.07
CA CYS A 155 -2.93 8.65 1.17
C CYS A 155 -1.72 8.86 2.06
N TRP A 156 -0.99 9.96 1.90
CA TRP A 156 0.19 10.22 2.72
C TRP A 156 -0.14 10.61 4.16
N ASN A 157 -1.28 11.27 4.41
CA ASN A 157 -1.67 11.68 5.76
C ASN A 157 -2.34 10.55 6.56
N THR A 158 -2.84 9.52 5.90
CA THR A 158 -3.37 8.31 6.55
C THR A 158 -2.36 7.17 6.61
N SER A 159 -1.11 7.46 6.28
CA SER A 159 0.07 6.58 6.32
C SER A 159 1.09 7.07 7.36
#